data_AF-A0A2G9PZA3-F1
#
_entry.id   AF-A0A2G9PZA3-F1
#
_cell.length_a   1.000
_cell.length_b   1.000
_cell.length_c   1.000
_cell.angle_alpha   90.00
_cell.angle_beta   90.00
_cell.angle_gamma   90.00
#
_symmetry.space_group_name_H-M   'P 1'
#
loop_
_entity.id
_entity.type
_entity.pdbx_description
1 polymer ?
#
loop_
_entity_poly.entity_id
_entity_poly.type
_entity_poly.pdbx_seq_one_letter_code
_entity_poly.pdbx_strand_id
1 'polypeptide(L)'
;RFKKAVLSSPPFAGLDHERVVRQGVKVYGVDNEDRFKKAVLSFPPFAGLDHERVVRKNTRLGRMVGLSNDEIIDYLLDKPVLAGYSSKRYLAAFDIGRQLEREGFTQDEEMLQAFLSNISKSPYVPDTNRKRISKVKRIGITNHKDPPLMTAIRKKLENLSCKT
;
A
#
# COMPACT_ATOMS: atom_id res chain seq x y z
N ARG A 1 -21.22 6.02 9.27
CA ARG A 1 -20.18 5.67 8.26
C ARG A 1 -20.76 4.95 7.04
N PHE A 2 -21.72 4.05 7.20
CA PHE A 2 -22.39 3.36 6.08
C PHE A 2 -22.95 4.28 4.98
N LYS A 3 -23.74 5.32 5.33
CA LYS A 3 -24.25 6.31 4.34
C LYS A 3 -23.12 6.92 3.49
N LYS A 4 -21.99 7.28 4.12
CA LYS A 4 -20.82 7.81 3.42
C LYS A 4 -20.19 6.78 2.47
N ALA A 5 -20.08 5.52 2.92
CA ALA A 5 -19.58 4.42 2.10
C ALA A 5 -20.42 4.25 0.82
N VAL A 6 -21.75 4.19 0.95
CA VAL A 6 -22.68 4.11 -0.19
C VAL A 6 -22.54 5.30 -1.14
N LEU A 7 -22.50 6.53 -0.63
CA LEU A 7 -22.35 7.72 -1.49
C LEU A 7 -21.00 7.76 -2.22
N SER A 8 -19.93 7.25 -1.60
CA SER A 8 -18.61 7.17 -2.24
C SER A 8 -18.47 6.01 -3.22
N SER A 9 -19.34 5.01 -3.13
CA SER A 9 -19.34 3.81 -3.98
C SER A 9 -20.75 3.24 -4.05
N PRO A 10 -21.63 3.76 -4.93
CA PRO A 10 -23.03 3.34 -4.99
C PRO A 10 -23.26 1.81 -5.10
N PRO A 11 -22.44 1.04 -5.84
CA PRO A 11 -22.56 -0.43 -5.87
C PRO A 11 -22.44 -1.10 -4.51
N PHE A 12 -21.79 -0.47 -3.53
CA PHE A 12 -21.63 -0.99 -2.17
C PHE A 12 -22.97 -1.28 -1.49
N ALA A 13 -24.02 -0.50 -1.78
CA ALA A 13 -25.34 -0.69 -1.18
C ALA A 13 -26.03 -2.01 -1.60
N GLY A 14 -25.63 -2.58 -2.74
CA GLY A 14 -26.21 -3.82 -3.27
C GLY A 14 -25.47 -5.09 -2.81
N LEU A 15 -24.46 -4.98 -1.95
CA LEU A 15 -23.70 -6.13 -1.48
C LEU A 15 -24.44 -6.88 -0.37
N ASP A 16 -24.31 -8.20 -0.38
CA ASP A 16 -24.61 -9.04 0.78
C ASP A 16 -23.53 -8.83 1.85
N HIS A 17 -23.80 -7.90 2.77
CA HIS A 17 -22.84 -7.49 3.79
C HIS A 17 -22.55 -8.58 4.83
N GLU A 18 -23.51 -9.47 5.11
CA GLU A 18 -23.29 -10.60 5.99
C GLU A 18 -22.28 -11.57 5.37
N ARG A 19 -22.46 -11.89 4.08
CA ARG A 19 -21.50 -12.71 3.33
C ARG A 19 -20.12 -12.06 3.27
N VAL A 20 -20.04 -10.75 3.03
CA VAL A 20 -18.77 -10.00 2.99
C VAL A 20 -18.02 -10.14 4.32
N VAL A 21 -18.70 -9.90 5.45
CA VAL A 21 -18.08 -10.01 6.78
C VAL A 21 -17.64 -11.45 7.06
N ARG A 22 -18.50 -12.44 6.79
CA ARG A 22 -18.16 -13.86 6.99
C ARG A 22 -16.93 -14.29 6.19
N GLN A 23 -16.82 -13.85 4.94
CA GLN A 23 -15.64 -14.12 4.11
C GLN A 23 -14.39 -13.42 4.64
N GLY A 24 -14.52 -12.16 5.07
CA GLY A 24 -13.43 -11.43 5.71
C GLY A 24 -12.91 -12.13 6.97
N VAL A 25 -13.80 -12.50 7.88
CA VAL A 25 -13.47 -13.21 9.13
C VAL A 25 -12.75 -14.53 8.86
N LYS A 26 -13.19 -15.31 7.86
CA LYS A 26 -12.52 -16.56 7.48
C LYS A 26 -11.05 -16.35 7.09
N VAL A 27 -10.73 -15.21 6.46
CA VAL A 27 -9.39 -14.92 5.92
C VAL A 27 -8.51 -14.18 6.93
N TYR A 28 -9.07 -13.22 7.65
CA TYR A 28 -8.33 -12.34 8.56
C TYR A 28 -8.40 -12.79 10.03
N GLY A 29 -9.22 -13.78 10.36
CA GLY A 29 -9.46 -14.25 11.72
C GLY A 29 -10.61 -13.54 12.42
N VAL A 30 -11.20 -14.22 13.41
CA VAL A 30 -12.35 -13.72 14.20
C VAL A 30 -11.97 -12.46 14.98
N ASP A 31 -10.74 -12.42 15.52
CA ASP A 31 -10.24 -11.27 16.28
C ASP A 31 -10.13 -9.99 15.44
N ASN A 32 -10.13 -10.11 14.12
CA ASN A 32 -10.05 -8.99 13.19
C ASN A 32 -11.40 -8.56 12.60
N GLU A 33 -12.53 -9.11 13.06
CA GLU A 33 -13.85 -8.83 12.48
C GLU A 33 -14.18 -7.33 12.46
N ASP A 34 -14.00 -6.63 13.59
CA ASP A 34 -14.32 -5.21 13.68
C ASP A 34 -13.37 -4.33 12.87
N ARG A 35 -12.08 -4.72 12.80
CA ARG A 35 -11.10 -4.06 11.95
C ARG A 35 -11.44 -4.23 10.47
N PHE A 36 -11.87 -5.43 10.07
CA PHE A 36 -12.34 -5.70 8.72
C PHE A 36 -13.58 -4.87 8.36
N LYS A 37 -14.61 -4.83 9.22
CA LYS A 37 -15.79 -3.97 9.04
C LYS A 37 -15.39 -2.50 8.88
N LYS A 38 -14.48 -2.01 9.72
CA LYS A 38 -13.96 -0.64 9.65
C LYS A 38 -13.22 -0.38 8.34
N ALA A 39 -12.38 -1.32 7.88
CA ALA A 39 -11.67 -1.25 6.61
C ALA A 39 -12.65 -1.12 5.44
N VAL A 40 -13.66 -2.00 5.37
CA VAL A 40 -14.74 -1.97 4.37
C VAL A 40 -15.45 -0.62 4.36
N LEU A 41 -15.85 -0.09 5.51
CA LEU A 41 -16.56 1.19 5.58
C LEU A 41 -15.68 2.40 5.23
N SER A 42 -14.36 2.28 5.40
CA SER A 42 -13.39 3.34 5.05
C SER A 42 -13.01 3.33 3.57
N PHE A 43 -13.03 2.16 2.94
CA PHE A 43 -12.73 1.95 1.53
C PHE A 43 -13.67 0.89 0.96
N PRO A 44 -14.89 1.27 0.54
CA PRO A 44 -15.94 0.33 0.11
C PRO A 44 -15.52 -0.68 -0.97
N PRO A 45 -14.64 -0.34 -1.94
CA PRO A 45 -14.13 -1.33 -2.90
C PRO A 45 -13.42 -2.53 -2.26
N PHE A 46 -12.95 -2.41 -1.01
CA PHE A 46 -12.33 -3.50 -0.26
C PHE A 46 -13.27 -4.70 -0.09
N ALA A 47 -14.59 -4.47 0.05
CA ALA A 47 -15.58 -5.52 0.25
C ALA A 47 -15.74 -6.47 -0.94
N GLY A 48 -15.40 -6.01 -2.15
CA GLY A 48 -15.55 -6.79 -3.38
C GLY A 48 -14.30 -7.58 -3.76
N LEU A 49 -13.26 -7.60 -2.91
CA LEU A 49 -12.00 -8.25 -3.23
C LEU A 49 -12.01 -9.74 -2.89
N ASP A 50 -11.26 -10.51 -3.68
CA ASP A 50 -10.84 -11.86 -3.29
C ASP A 50 -9.73 -11.76 -2.22
N HIS A 51 -10.14 -11.86 -0.95
CA HIS A 51 -9.27 -11.64 0.18
C HIS A 51 -8.19 -12.72 0.34
N GLU A 52 -8.45 -13.98 -0.03
CA GLU A 52 -7.44 -15.04 -0.03
C GLU A 52 -6.31 -14.69 -1.02
N ARG A 53 -6.68 -14.23 -2.23
CA ARG A 53 -5.72 -13.76 -3.22
C ARG A 53 -4.99 -12.50 -2.77
N VAL A 54 -5.68 -11.55 -2.12
CA VAL A 54 -5.07 -10.33 -1.58
C VAL A 54 -4.01 -10.66 -0.54
N VAL A 55 -4.34 -11.48 0.46
CA VAL A 55 -3.40 -11.86 1.53
C VAL A 55 -2.22 -12.62 0.95
N ARG A 56 -2.45 -13.64 0.12
CA ARG A 56 -1.36 -14.41 -0.52
C ARG A 56 -0.41 -13.54 -1.35
N LYS A 57 -0.95 -12.58 -2.11
CA LYS A 57 -0.15 -11.65 -2.93
C LYS A 57 0.68 -10.72 -2.05
N ASN A 58 0.07 -10.09 -1.06
CA ASN A 58 0.73 -9.07 -0.25
C ASN A 58 1.72 -9.70 0.75
N THR A 59 1.42 -10.86 1.34
CA THR A 59 2.37 -11.61 2.19
C THR A 59 3.63 -12.03 1.45
N ARG A 60 3.52 -12.40 0.17
CA ARG A 60 4.69 -12.68 -0.67
C ARG A 60 5.53 -11.43 -0.93
N LEU A 61 4.89 -10.27 -1.10
CA LEU A 61 5.59 -9.01 -1.38
C LEU A 61 6.22 -8.42 -0.11
N GLY A 62 5.51 -8.42 1.02
CA GLY A 62 6.01 -7.86 2.28
C GLY A 62 7.19 -8.65 2.84
N ARG A 63 7.23 -9.98 2.65
CA ARG A 63 8.43 -10.78 2.96
C ARG A 63 9.69 -10.34 2.22
N MET A 64 9.57 -9.71 1.05
CA MET A 64 10.74 -9.16 0.33
C MET A 64 11.35 -7.93 1.01
N VAL A 65 10.61 -7.31 1.93
CA VAL A 65 11.02 -6.12 2.70
C VAL A 65 11.00 -6.39 4.20
N GLY A 66 11.06 -7.67 4.62
CA GLY A 66 11.20 -8.06 6.02
C GLY A 66 9.91 -8.09 6.85
N LEU A 67 8.74 -7.82 6.25
CA LEU A 67 7.47 -7.84 6.99
C LEU A 67 6.95 -9.27 7.21
N SER A 68 6.47 -9.52 8.42
CA SER A 68 5.71 -10.71 8.80
C SER A 68 4.31 -10.72 8.17
N ASN A 69 3.65 -11.89 8.22
CA ASN A 69 2.29 -12.00 7.70
C ASN A 69 1.28 -11.17 8.51
N ASP A 70 1.47 -11.08 9.82
CA ASP A 70 0.56 -10.38 10.72
C ASP A 70 0.66 -8.87 10.53
N GLU A 71 1.87 -8.32 10.42
CA GLU A 71 2.07 -6.91 10.07
C GLU A 71 1.42 -6.56 8.73
N ILE A 72 1.50 -7.46 7.74
CA ILE A 72 0.88 -7.25 6.43
C ILE A 72 -0.65 -7.25 6.55
N ILE A 73 -1.23 -8.14 7.36
CA ILE A 73 -2.66 -8.13 7.66
C ILE A 73 -3.03 -6.81 8.34
N ASP A 74 -2.25 -6.37 9.33
CA ASP A 74 -2.47 -5.13 10.04
C ASP A 74 -2.49 -3.92 9.10
N TYR A 75 -1.49 -3.79 8.23
CA TYR A 75 -1.46 -2.71 7.25
C TYR A 75 -2.60 -2.78 6.22
N LEU A 76 -3.03 -3.98 5.83
CA LEU A 76 -4.18 -4.13 4.92
C LEU A 76 -5.48 -3.68 5.58
N LEU A 77 -5.69 -3.96 6.86
CA LEU A 77 -6.90 -3.55 7.58
C LEU A 77 -6.87 -2.06 7.94
N ASP A 78 -5.69 -1.52 8.25
CA ASP A 78 -5.52 -0.09 8.57
C ASP A 78 -5.55 0.79 7.31
N LYS A 79 -5.01 0.29 6.19
CA LYS A 79 -4.93 1.00 4.89
C LYS A 79 -5.45 0.11 3.75
N PRO A 80 -6.76 -0.15 3.66
CA PRO A 80 -7.36 -1.08 2.69
C PRO A 80 -7.11 -0.76 1.22
N VAL A 81 -6.73 0.48 0.89
CA VAL A 81 -6.29 0.85 -0.46
C VAL A 81 -5.09 0.01 -0.94
N LEU A 82 -4.24 -0.46 -0.02
CA LEU A 82 -3.09 -1.32 -0.31
C LEU A 82 -3.53 -2.63 -1.00
N ALA A 83 -4.69 -3.17 -0.64
CA ALA A 83 -5.20 -4.40 -1.23
C ALA A 83 -5.40 -4.30 -2.75
N GLY A 84 -5.84 -3.12 -3.22
CA GLY A 84 -6.11 -2.81 -4.61
C GLY A 84 -4.85 -2.54 -5.47
N TYR A 85 -3.69 -2.38 -4.85
CA TYR A 85 -2.45 -2.11 -5.60
C TYR A 85 -1.92 -3.37 -6.30
N SER A 86 -1.39 -3.16 -7.50
CA SER A 86 -0.77 -4.22 -8.29
C SER A 86 0.63 -4.56 -7.76
N SER A 87 1.08 -5.80 -7.98
CA SER A 87 2.46 -6.19 -7.62
C SER A 87 3.49 -5.30 -8.31
N LYS A 88 3.22 -4.82 -9.53
CA LYS A 88 4.10 -3.87 -10.23
C LYS A 88 4.27 -2.55 -9.47
N ARG A 89 3.20 -2.06 -8.81
CA ARG A 89 3.24 -0.83 -8.00
C ARG A 89 4.10 -1.03 -6.75
N TYR A 90 3.94 -2.16 -6.06
CA TYR A 90 4.79 -2.50 -4.91
C TYR A 90 6.26 -2.63 -5.28
N LEU A 91 6.57 -3.34 -6.37
CA LEU A 91 7.96 -3.46 -6.82
C LEU A 91 8.56 -2.10 -7.23
N ALA A 92 7.75 -1.16 -7.71
CA ALA A 92 8.19 0.21 -7.95
C ALA A 92 8.46 0.97 -6.65
N ALA A 93 7.65 0.77 -5.61
CA ALA A 93 7.91 1.32 -4.28
C ALA A 93 9.17 0.70 -3.63
N PHE A 94 9.44 -0.59 -3.83
CA PHE A 94 10.67 -1.22 -3.35
C PHE A 94 11.92 -0.68 -4.06
N ASP A 95 11.82 -0.33 -5.35
CA ASP A 95 12.90 0.38 -6.03
C ASP A 95 13.19 1.74 -5.38
N ILE A 96 12.15 2.44 -4.91
CA ILE A 96 12.30 3.71 -4.18
C ILE A 96 13.00 3.50 -2.85
N GLY A 97 12.56 2.52 -2.03
CA GLY A 97 13.21 2.20 -0.75
C GLY A 97 14.70 1.92 -0.91
N ARG A 98 15.07 1.07 -1.87
CA ARG A 98 16.49 0.80 -2.20
C ARG A 98 17.27 2.02 -2.69
N GLN A 99 16.60 2.93 -3.40
CA GLN A 99 17.27 4.14 -3.86
C GLN A 99 17.51 5.11 -2.70
N LEU A 100 16.54 5.25 -1.80
CA LEU A 100 16.68 6.04 -0.57
C LEU A 100 17.72 5.44 0.38
N GLU A 101 17.80 4.11 0.49
CA GLU A 101 18.86 3.43 1.25
C GLU A 101 20.26 3.82 0.75
N ARG A 102 20.44 3.88 -0.57
CA ARG A 102 21.70 4.33 -1.19
C ARG A 102 21.98 5.82 -0.99
N GLU A 103 20.94 6.61 -0.71
CA GLU A 103 21.04 8.03 -0.35
C GLU A 103 21.34 8.21 1.16
N GLY A 104 21.43 7.12 1.94
CA GLY A 104 21.79 7.14 3.36
C GLY A 104 20.60 7.03 4.32
N PHE A 105 19.37 6.86 3.82
CA PHE A 105 18.20 6.69 4.68
C PHE A 105 18.07 5.25 5.20
N THR A 106 17.89 5.09 6.50
CA THR A 106 17.66 3.79 7.15
C THR A 106 16.35 3.14 6.68
N GLN A 107 16.34 1.80 6.58
CA GLN A 107 15.14 1.03 6.24
C GLN A 107 14.44 0.55 7.53
N ASP A 108 13.93 1.49 8.32
CA ASP A 108 13.32 1.26 9.62
C ASP A 108 11.81 1.58 9.63
N GLU A 109 11.21 1.61 10.83
CA GLU A 109 9.80 1.94 11.01
C GLU A 109 9.48 3.37 10.52
N GLU A 110 10.41 4.33 10.61
CA GLU A 110 10.18 5.68 10.11
C GLU A 110 10.06 5.71 8.59
N MET A 111 10.92 4.97 7.88
CA MET A 111 10.82 4.75 6.43
C MET A 111 9.47 4.14 6.07
N LEU A 112 9.05 3.10 6.80
CA LEU A 112 7.77 2.44 6.58
C LEU A 112 6.59 3.39 6.82
N GLN A 113 6.61 4.17 7.90
CA GLN A 113 5.58 5.17 8.19
C GLN A 113 5.57 6.30 7.16
N ALA A 114 6.74 6.73 6.68
CA ALA A 114 6.85 7.72 5.61
C ALA A 114 6.25 7.20 4.31
N PHE A 115 6.52 5.94 3.94
CA PHE A 115 5.87 5.27 2.83
C PHE A 115 4.36 5.21 3.04
N LEU A 116 3.90 4.64 4.16
CA LEU A 116 2.50 4.44 4.50
C LEU A 116 1.70 5.76 4.49
N SER A 117 2.33 6.87 4.87
CA SER A 117 1.71 8.20 4.85
C SER A 117 1.52 8.77 3.44
N ASN A 118 2.34 8.32 2.49
CA ASN A 118 2.38 8.86 1.13
C ASN A 118 1.91 7.85 0.06
N ILE A 119 1.36 6.70 0.44
CA ILE A 119 1.02 5.57 -0.45
C ILE A 119 0.17 5.93 -1.67
N SER A 120 -0.63 6.99 -1.59
CA SER A 120 -1.45 7.48 -2.69
C SER A 120 -0.62 8.03 -3.85
N LYS A 121 0.58 8.57 -3.57
CA LYS A 121 1.51 9.11 -4.57
C LYS A 121 2.03 8.02 -5.50
N SER A 122 2.32 8.40 -6.75
CA SER A 122 2.80 7.46 -7.76
C SER A 122 4.24 7.01 -7.47
N PRO A 123 4.53 5.69 -7.45
CA PRO A 123 5.90 5.18 -7.36
C PRO A 123 6.61 5.08 -8.72
N TYR A 124 5.94 5.47 -9.81
CA TYR A 124 6.49 5.38 -11.15
C TYR A 124 7.22 6.67 -11.53
N VAL A 125 8.26 6.52 -12.36
CA VAL A 125 9.03 7.63 -12.92
C VAL A 125 8.10 8.48 -13.81
N PRO A 126 8.02 9.80 -13.61
CA PRO A 126 7.24 10.70 -14.44
C PRO A 126 7.65 10.61 -15.92
N ASP A 127 6.75 11.01 -16.81
CA ASP A 127 7.02 11.04 -18.26
C ASP A 127 7.41 9.68 -18.86
N THR A 128 7.09 8.60 -18.15
CA THR A 128 7.23 7.23 -18.63
C THR A 128 5.88 6.50 -18.64
N ASN A 129 5.77 5.44 -19.44
CA ASN A 129 4.61 4.54 -19.41
C ASN A 129 4.63 3.64 -18.15
N ARG A 130 4.50 4.26 -16.97
CA ARG A 130 4.53 3.63 -15.63
C ARG A 130 5.75 2.73 -15.42
N LYS A 131 6.92 3.18 -15.84
CA LYS A 131 8.17 2.46 -15.61
C LYS A 131 8.67 2.76 -14.19
N ARG A 132 9.14 1.72 -13.51
CA ARG A 132 9.84 1.84 -12.21
C ARG A 132 11.32 2.18 -12.44
N ILE A 133 11.98 2.73 -11.42
CA ILE A 133 13.37 3.22 -11.49
C ILE A 133 14.31 2.17 -12.10
N SER A 134 14.27 0.92 -11.62
CA SER A 134 15.16 -0.15 -12.13
C SER A 134 14.97 -0.44 -13.62
N LYS A 135 13.74 -0.29 -14.14
CA LYS A 135 13.45 -0.51 -15.57
C LYS A 135 13.91 0.66 -16.43
N VAL A 136 13.81 1.89 -15.92
CA VAL A 136 14.28 3.10 -16.59
C VAL A 136 15.81 3.08 -16.72
N LYS A 137 16.52 2.73 -15.63
CA LYS A 137 17.98 2.55 -15.65
C LYS A 137 18.43 1.47 -16.64
N ARG A 138 17.72 0.33 -16.70
CA ARG A 138 18.05 -0.78 -17.62
C ARG A 138 17.97 -0.38 -19.10
N ILE A 139 17.11 0.55 -19.47
CA ILE A 139 16.95 1.01 -20.86
C ILE A 139 17.83 2.24 -21.18
N GLY A 140 18.83 2.54 -20.34
CA GLY A 140 19.82 3.59 -20.59
C GLY A 140 19.37 5.01 -20.25
N ILE A 141 18.19 5.20 -19.65
CA ILE A 141 17.74 6.53 -19.22
C ILE A 141 18.30 6.78 -17.81
N THR A 142 19.30 7.65 -17.72
CA THR A 142 19.99 7.99 -16.47
C THR A 142 19.53 9.31 -15.86
N ASN A 143 19.16 10.29 -16.71
CA ASN A 143 18.63 11.58 -16.27
C ASN A 143 17.09 11.57 -16.31
N HIS A 144 16.47 11.01 -15.27
CA HIS A 144 15.02 10.96 -15.13
C HIS A 144 14.56 11.69 -13.86
N LYS A 145 13.35 12.24 -13.88
CA LYS A 145 12.72 12.81 -12.69
C LYS A 145 12.48 11.73 -11.63
N ASP A 146 12.52 12.11 -10.36
CA ASP A 146 12.17 11.20 -9.28
C ASP A 146 10.67 10.88 -9.28
N PRO A 147 10.27 9.64 -8.91
CA PRO A 147 8.88 9.33 -8.66
C PRO A 147 8.25 10.26 -7.61
N PRO A 148 7.00 10.71 -7.78
CA PRO A 148 6.33 11.57 -6.79
C PRO A 148 6.29 10.99 -5.38
N LEU A 149 6.18 9.66 -5.25
CA LEU A 149 6.25 8.98 -3.96
C LEU A 149 7.62 9.13 -3.33
N MET A 150 8.70 9.01 -4.11
CA MET A 150 10.08 9.14 -3.63
C MET A 150 10.34 10.52 -3.07
N THR A 151 9.99 11.56 -3.82
CA THR A 151 10.13 12.96 -3.38
C THR A 151 9.37 13.22 -2.07
N ALA A 152 8.17 12.65 -1.94
CA ALA A 152 7.34 12.82 -0.74
C ALA A 152 7.89 12.07 0.49
N ILE A 153 8.42 10.86 0.30
CA ILE A 153 9.08 10.11 1.37
C ILE A 153 10.36 10.82 1.79
N ARG A 154 11.23 11.18 0.84
CA ARG A 154 12.50 11.88 1.09
C ARG A 154 12.28 13.14 1.94
N LYS A 155 11.38 14.03 1.49
CA LYS A 155 11.02 15.24 2.22
C LYS A 155 10.52 14.96 3.64
N LYS A 156 9.77 13.86 3.84
CA LYS A 156 9.27 13.49 5.16
C LYS A 156 10.40 13.02 6.08
N LEU A 157 11.34 12.23 5.57
CA LEU A 157 12.48 11.73 6.34
C LEU A 157 13.46 12.84 6.70
N GLU A 158 13.77 13.75 5.77
CA GLU A 158 14.60 14.94 6.03
C GLU A 158 14.01 15.82 7.14
N ASN A 159 12.68 15.97 7.17
CA ASN A 159 12.00 16.73 8.21
C ASN A 159 11.99 16.04 9.59
N LEU A 160 12.18 14.72 9.63
CA LEU A 160 12.29 13.95 10.87
C LEU A 160 13.72 14.04 11.40
N SER A 161 14.74 13.90 10.54
CA SER A 161 16.14 14.02 10.93
C SER A 161 16.49 15.41 11.48
N CYS A 162 15.89 16.48 10.96
CA CYS A 162 16.12 17.85 11.44
C CYS A 162 15.44 18.19 12.79
N LYS A 163 14.63 17.29 13.35
CA LYS A 163 13.95 17.48 14.65
C LYS A 163 14.65 16.79 15.82
N THR A 164 15.78 16.14 15.56
CA THR A 164 16.58 15.39 16.53
C THR A 164 17.87 16.14 16.79
#